data_AF-A0A2H1W2M2-F1
#
_entry.id   AF-A0A2H1W2M2-F1
#
_cell.length_a   1.000
_cell.length_b   1.000
_cell.length_c   1.000
_cell.angle_alpha   90.00
_cell.angle_beta   90.00
_cell.angle_gamma   90.00
#
_symmetry.space_group_name_H-M   'P 1'
#
loop_
_entity.id
_entity.type
_entity.pdbx_description
1 polymer ?
#
loop_
_entity_poly.entity_id
_entity_poly.type
_entity_poly.pdbx_seq_one_letter_code
_entity_poly.pdbx_strand_id
1 'polypeptide(L)'
;GESRASVLSAWLHVLWGRGPAGACALADAAAAATRDWPVLDAYAAGLLQEENAKEHVNQAVRNAGTAPLLCECILRAYHAQYARVHGALCTQLHLQRTANARIHVDNALQKLGTKLTSDELAIHRAAAAALAAPPAHPAHLTLWRLYMHLYLQGPPDYQYLLFISHTSLRKKISNHLLPHMISDR
;
A
#
# COMPACT_ATOMS: atom_id res chain seq x y z
N GLY A 1 2.66 -17.27 -27.22
CA GLY A 1 2.60 -16.49 -25.96
C GLY A 1 2.17 -17.37 -24.81
N GLU A 2 0.98 -17.96 -24.91
CA GLU A 2 0.30 -18.70 -23.84
C GLU A 2 1.12 -19.82 -23.19
N SER A 3 1.88 -20.59 -23.98
CA SER A 3 2.72 -21.68 -23.44
C SER A 3 3.87 -21.20 -22.54
N ARG A 4 4.43 -20.01 -22.76
CA ARG A 4 5.51 -19.49 -21.89
C ARG A 4 4.97 -18.91 -20.59
N ALA A 5 3.83 -18.22 -20.67
CA ALA A 5 3.13 -17.68 -19.52
C ALA A 5 2.66 -18.80 -18.57
N SER A 6 2.07 -19.87 -19.11
CA SER A 6 1.62 -21.01 -18.29
C SER A 6 2.78 -21.76 -17.64
N VAL A 7 3.90 -21.93 -18.35
CA VAL A 7 5.12 -22.53 -17.80
C VAL A 7 5.69 -21.64 -16.68
N LEU A 8 5.82 -20.33 -16.89
CA LEU A 8 6.28 -19.41 -15.86
C LEU A 8 5.38 -19.46 -14.61
N SER A 9 4.05 -19.39 -14.76
CA SER A 9 3.12 -19.49 -13.64
C SER A 9 3.22 -20.82 -12.89
N ALA A 10 3.39 -21.95 -13.60
CA ALA A 10 3.59 -23.24 -12.98
C ALA A 10 4.90 -23.28 -12.17
N TRP A 11 6.00 -22.77 -12.73
CA TRP A 11 7.28 -22.66 -12.01
C TRP A 11 7.19 -21.75 -10.80
N LEU A 12 6.55 -20.58 -10.93
CA LEU A 12 6.33 -19.68 -9.80
C LEU A 12 5.56 -20.38 -8.68
N HIS A 13 4.50 -21.11 -9.01
CA HIS A 13 3.69 -21.83 -8.03
C HIS A 13 4.46 -22.97 -7.34
N VAL A 14 5.36 -23.66 -8.06
CA VAL A 14 6.22 -24.71 -7.47
C VAL A 14 7.33 -24.13 -6.59
N LEU A 15 7.94 -23.03 -7.03
CA LEU A 15 9.12 -22.44 -6.36
C LEU A 15 8.74 -21.51 -5.20
N TRP A 16 7.54 -20.95 -5.21
CA TRP A 16 7.01 -20.13 -4.12
C TRP A 16 6.46 -20.99 -2.98
N GLY A 17 6.80 -20.70 -1.72
CA GLY A 17 6.21 -21.41 -0.57
C GLY A 17 6.77 -22.80 -0.28
N ARG A 18 6.96 -23.61 -1.32
CA ARG A 18 7.15 -25.07 -1.21
C ARG A 18 8.45 -25.57 -1.84
N GLY A 19 9.23 -24.68 -2.44
CA GLY A 19 10.49 -25.01 -3.08
C GLY A 19 11.63 -25.26 -2.07
N PRO A 20 12.72 -25.91 -2.53
CA PRO A 20 13.94 -26.06 -1.73
C PRO A 20 14.57 -24.70 -1.38
N ALA A 21 15.55 -24.70 -0.47
CA ALA A 21 16.30 -23.48 -0.14
C ALA A 21 16.83 -22.79 -1.41
N GLY A 22 16.56 -21.49 -1.55
CA GLY A 22 16.94 -20.71 -2.73
C GLY A 22 15.97 -20.76 -3.92
N ALA A 23 14.89 -21.55 -3.86
CA ALA A 23 13.88 -21.62 -4.93
C ALA A 23 13.27 -20.25 -5.26
N CYS A 24 13.03 -19.40 -4.25
CA CYS A 24 12.51 -18.06 -4.48
C CYS A 24 13.50 -17.18 -5.25
N ALA A 25 14.81 -17.29 -5.02
CA ALA A 25 15.82 -16.54 -5.79
C ALA A 25 15.82 -16.96 -7.26
N LEU A 26 15.71 -18.26 -7.53
CA LEU A 26 15.63 -18.78 -8.90
C LEU A 26 14.37 -18.27 -9.61
N ALA A 27 13.23 -18.29 -8.93
CA ALA A 27 11.97 -17.77 -9.44
C ALA A 27 12.06 -16.26 -9.74
N ASP A 28 12.69 -15.49 -8.85
CA ASP A 28 12.91 -14.04 -9.01
C ASP A 28 13.82 -13.74 -10.20
N ALA A 29 14.94 -14.47 -10.33
CA ALA A 29 15.85 -14.33 -11.45
C ALA A 29 15.18 -14.70 -12.78
N ALA A 30 14.36 -15.77 -12.79
CA ALA A 30 13.59 -16.17 -13.97
C ALA A 30 12.56 -15.09 -14.35
N ALA A 31 11.83 -14.55 -13.38
CA ALA A 31 10.90 -13.44 -13.58
C ALA A 31 11.58 -12.19 -14.14
N ALA A 32 12.76 -11.84 -13.61
CA ALA A 32 13.56 -10.71 -14.09
C ALA A 32 14.11 -10.93 -15.51
N ALA A 33 14.46 -12.17 -15.86
CA ALA A 33 14.96 -12.53 -17.19
C ALA A 33 13.86 -12.56 -18.25
N THR A 34 12.66 -13.05 -17.91
CA THR A 34 11.53 -13.13 -18.86
C THR A 34 10.83 -11.80 -19.07
N ARG A 35 10.80 -10.93 -18.05
CA ARG A 35 10.16 -9.59 -18.09
C ARG A 35 8.68 -9.64 -18.48
N ASP A 36 8.00 -10.75 -18.18
CA ASP A 36 6.56 -10.91 -18.45
C ASP A 36 5.73 -10.35 -17.29
N TRP A 37 5.72 -9.01 -17.18
CA TRP A 37 5.06 -8.30 -16.07
C TRP A 37 3.56 -8.60 -15.93
N PRO A 38 2.76 -8.68 -17.01
CA PRO A 38 1.33 -9.01 -16.88
C PRO A 38 1.09 -10.38 -16.23
N VAL A 39 1.94 -11.36 -16.52
CA VAL A 39 1.85 -12.71 -15.92
C VAL A 39 2.21 -12.67 -14.44
N LEU A 40 3.24 -11.91 -14.06
CA LEU A 40 3.63 -11.74 -12.65
C LEU A 40 2.54 -11.04 -11.84
N ASP A 41 1.91 -10.01 -12.42
CA ASP A 41 0.81 -9.29 -11.79
C ASP A 41 -0.42 -10.17 -11.61
N ALA A 42 -0.77 -10.95 -12.63
CA ALA A 42 -1.87 -11.91 -12.56
C ALA A 42 -1.59 -13.00 -11.52
N TYR A 43 -0.35 -13.51 -11.47
CA TYR A 43 0.08 -14.49 -10.48
C TYR A 43 -0.01 -13.94 -9.04
N ALA A 44 0.52 -12.74 -8.80
CA ALA A 44 0.46 -12.08 -7.49
C ALA A 44 -0.98 -11.81 -7.06
N ALA A 45 -1.85 -11.34 -7.97
CA ALA A 45 -3.26 -11.16 -7.69
C ALA A 45 -3.96 -12.49 -7.38
N GLY A 46 -3.63 -13.56 -8.10
CA GLY A 46 -4.14 -14.91 -7.89
C GLY A 46 -3.76 -15.49 -6.53
N LEU A 47 -2.49 -15.37 -6.12
CA LEU A 47 -2.02 -15.78 -4.79
C LEU A 47 -2.81 -15.14 -3.65
N LEU A 48 -3.27 -13.91 -3.85
CA LEU A 48 -4.04 -13.17 -2.85
C LEU A 48 -5.54 -13.47 -2.88
N GLN A 49 -6.01 -14.33 -3.80
CA GLN A 49 -7.35 -14.92 -3.75
C GLN A 49 -7.38 -16.26 -3.01
N GLU A 50 -6.21 -16.85 -2.73
CA GLU A 50 -6.11 -18.10 -1.98
C GLU A 50 -6.45 -17.89 -0.49
N GLU A 51 -6.96 -18.93 0.18
CA GLU A 51 -7.38 -18.86 1.60
C GLU A 51 -6.22 -18.44 2.53
N ASN A 52 -5.00 -18.77 2.15
CA ASN A 52 -3.75 -18.50 2.86
C ASN A 52 -3.04 -17.21 2.37
N ALA A 53 -3.74 -16.28 1.71
CA ALA A 53 -3.17 -15.02 1.21
C ALA A 53 -2.26 -14.29 2.22
N LYS A 54 -2.64 -14.27 3.50
CA LYS A 54 -1.85 -13.66 4.57
C LYS A 54 -0.46 -14.29 4.71
N GLU A 55 -0.34 -15.61 4.57
CA GLU A 55 0.93 -16.31 4.65
C GLU A 55 1.83 -15.97 3.45
N HIS A 56 1.25 -15.86 2.25
CA HIS A 56 2.00 -15.42 1.07
C HIS A 56 2.57 -14.01 1.23
N VAL A 57 1.83 -13.10 1.85
CA VAL A 57 2.34 -11.74 2.10
C VAL A 57 3.43 -11.75 3.18
N ASN A 58 3.26 -12.53 4.26
CA ASN A 58 4.31 -12.69 5.28
C ASN A 58 5.59 -13.28 4.68
N GLN A 59 5.44 -14.28 3.81
CA GLN A 59 6.54 -14.89 3.09
C GLN A 59 7.22 -13.90 2.13
N ALA A 60 6.46 -13.05 1.45
CA ALA A 60 7.04 -11.99 0.61
C ALA A 60 7.97 -11.08 1.41
N VAL A 61 7.54 -10.62 2.59
CA VAL A 61 8.38 -9.78 3.46
C VAL A 61 9.65 -10.53 3.90
N ARG A 62 9.53 -11.81 4.31
CA ARG A 62 10.69 -12.64 4.71
C ARG A 62 11.68 -12.88 3.58
N ASN A 63 11.19 -13.01 2.36
CA ASN A 63 12.01 -13.29 1.18
C ASN A 63 12.48 -12.03 0.45
N ALA A 64 12.21 -10.82 0.95
CA ALA A 64 12.58 -9.58 0.27
C ALA A 64 14.09 -9.45 -0.01
N GLY A 65 14.94 -10.04 0.84
CA GLY A 65 16.39 -10.10 0.60
C GLY A 65 16.83 -11.03 -0.54
N THR A 66 15.98 -12.01 -0.89
CA THR A 66 16.31 -13.13 -1.78
C THR A 66 15.54 -13.09 -3.10
N ALA A 67 14.28 -12.61 -3.05
CA ALA A 67 13.34 -12.52 -4.16
C ALA A 67 12.58 -11.17 -4.12
N PRO A 68 13.29 -10.04 -4.23
CA PRO A 68 12.69 -8.71 -4.11
C PRO A 68 11.71 -8.36 -5.24
N LEU A 69 11.84 -8.91 -6.45
CA LEU A 69 10.90 -8.64 -7.54
C LEU A 69 9.55 -9.29 -7.25
N LEU A 70 9.53 -10.56 -6.88
CA LEU A 70 8.30 -11.26 -6.49
C LEU A 70 7.67 -10.62 -5.25
N CYS A 71 8.50 -10.20 -4.29
CA CYS A 71 8.05 -9.45 -3.13
C CYS A 71 7.34 -8.15 -3.52
N GLU A 72 7.92 -7.37 -4.44
CA GLU A 72 7.29 -6.14 -4.95
C GLU A 72 5.93 -6.42 -5.57
N CYS A 73 5.84 -7.43 -6.46
CA CYS A 73 4.59 -7.76 -7.14
C CYS A 73 3.49 -8.13 -6.12
N ILE A 74 3.83 -8.97 -5.14
CA ILE A 74 2.87 -9.41 -4.11
C ILE A 74 2.46 -8.26 -3.21
N LEU A 75 3.39 -7.42 -2.75
CA LEU A 75 3.07 -6.28 -1.89
C LEU A 75 2.27 -5.20 -2.63
N ARG A 76 2.53 -5.00 -3.92
CA ARG A 76 1.74 -4.10 -4.77
C ARG A 76 0.33 -4.63 -4.99
N ALA A 77 0.17 -5.92 -5.27
CA ALA A 77 -1.15 -6.55 -5.38
C ALA A 77 -1.92 -6.51 -4.05
N TYR A 78 -1.22 -6.72 -2.92
CA TYR A 78 -1.78 -6.62 -1.58
C TYR A 78 -2.26 -5.19 -1.31
N HIS A 79 -1.44 -4.19 -1.60
CA HIS A 79 -1.89 -2.79 -1.49
C HIS A 79 -3.13 -2.53 -2.34
N ALA A 80 -3.18 -3.01 -3.59
CA ALA A 80 -4.32 -2.80 -4.48
C ALA A 80 -5.63 -3.36 -3.88
N GLN A 81 -5.61 -4.53 -3.24
CA GLN A 81 -6.78 -5.09 -2.55
C GLN A 81 -7.26 -4.21 -1.38
N TYR A 82 -6.32 -3.57 -0.66
CA TYR A 82 -6.62 -2.73 0.49
C TYR A 82 -6.59 -1.22 0.20
N ALA A 83 -6.56 -0.80 -1.07
CA ALA A 83 -6.38 0.60 -1.44
C ALA A 83 -7.50 1.50 -0.86
N ARG A 84 -8.74 1.01 -0.84
CA ARG A 84 -9.88 1.71 -0.23
C ARG A 84 -9.71 1.88 1.28
N VAL A 85 -9.27 0.82 1.97
CA VAL A 85 -9.00 0.84 3.41
C VAL A 85 -7.86 1.80 3.72
N HIS A 86 -6.80 1.78 2.92
CA HIS A 86 -5.66 2.68 3.06
C HIS A 86 -6.08 4.15 2.89
N GLY A 87 -6.88 4.48 1.87
CA GLY A 87 -7.42 5.82 1.68
C GLY A 87 -8.28 6.29 2.87
N ALA A 88 -9.17 5.41 3.37
CA ALA A 88 -9.99 5.71 4.54
C ALA A 88 -9.15 5.88 5.83
N LEU A 89 -8.07 5.11 5.98
CA LEU A 89 -7.11 5.25 7.07
C LEU A 89 -6.42 6.62 7.01
N CYS A 90 -5.95 7.04 5.84
CA CYS A 90 -5.37 8.37 5.67
C CYS A 90 -6.35 9.48 6.09
N THR A 91 -7.64 9.35 5.76
CA THR A 91 -8.68 10.28 6.24
C THR A 91 -8.81 10.28 7.76
N GLN A 92 -8.90 9.12 8.40
CA GLN A 92 -9.01 9.04 9.86
C GLN A 92 -7.77 9.61 10.58
N LEU A 93 -6.58 9.33 10.07
CA LEU A 93 -5.34 9.88 10.61
C LEU A 93 -5.28 11.40 10.43
N HIS A 94 -5.77 11.91 9.30
CA HIS A 94 -5.89 13.35 9.08
C HIS A 94 -6.86 14.00 10.08
N LEU A 95 -8.02 13.40 10.33
CA LEU A 95 -8.97 13.89 11.32
C LEU A 95 -8.36 13.96 12.73
N GLN A 96 -7.55 12.97 13.11
CA GLN A 96 -6.80 13.00 14.37
C GLN A 96 -5.81 14.18 14.41
N ARG A 97 -5.08 14.43 13.30
CA ARG A 97 -4.16 15.58 13.18
C ARG A 97 -4.90 16.92 13.30
N THR A 98 -6.01 17.10 12.58
CA THR A 98 -6.77 18.35 12.61
C THR A 98 -7.43 18.62 13.94
N ALA A 99 -7.77 17.56 14.69
CA ALA A 99 -8.29 17.67 16.05
C ALA A 99 -7.19 17.88 17.12
N ASN A 100 -5.92 17.98 16.70
CA ASN A 100 -4.75 18.02 17.58
C ASN A 100 -4.72 16.86 18.58
N ALA A 101 -5.24 15.70 18.17
CA ALA A 101 -5.25 14.48 18.97
C ALA A 101 -3.96 13.67 18.72
N ARG A 102 -3.56 12.87 19.71
CA ARG A 102 -2.46 11.92 19.55
C ARG A 102 -2.80 10.92 18.44
N ILE A 103 -1.83 10.67 17.55
CA ILE A 103 -2.01 9.75 16.43
C ILE A 103 -1.95 8.30 16.91
N HIS A 104 -3.02 7.56 16.64
CA HIS A 104 -3.15 6.14 16.96
C HIS A 104 -3.71 5.38 15.75
N VAL A 105 -2.85 4.60 15.10
CA VAL A 105 -3.17 3.86 13.86
C VAL A 105 -4.20 2.76 14.13
N ASP A 106 -4.03 1.97 15.19
CA ASP A 106 -4.98 0.88 15.50
C ASP A 106 -6.37 1.43 15.87
N ASN A 107 -6.44 2.56 16.60
CA ASN A 107 -7.71 3.23 16.86
C ASN A 107 -8.38 3.72 15.57
N ALA A 108 -7.59 4.20 14.60
CA ALA A 108 -8.11 4.58 13.29
C ALA A 108 -8.64 3.35 12.53
N LEU A 109 -7.92 2.22 12.57
CA LEU A 109 -8.33 0.96 11.93
C LEU A 109 -9.59 0.36 12.57
N GLN A 110 -9.74 0.47 13.90
CA GLN A 110 -10.94 0.06 14.63
C GLN A 110 -12.16 0.88 14.19
N LYS A 111 -12.01 2.21 14.00
CA LYS A 111 -13.09 3.07 13.48
C LYS A 111 -13.54 2.71 12.07
N LEU A 112 -12.67 2.08 11.27
CA LEU A 112 -12.99 1.58 9.94
C LEU A 112 -13.67 0.20 9.97
N GLY A 113 -13.82 -0.43 11.14
CA GLY A 113 -14.39 -1.77 11.28
C GLY A 113 -13.50 -2.88 10.71
N THR A 114 -12.21 -2.61 10.50
CA THR A 114 -11.28 -3.58 9.93
C THR A 114 -10.71 -4.49 11.01
N LYS A 115 -10.39 -5.74 10.65
CA LYS A 115 -9.63 -6.67 11.50
C LYS A 115 -8.11 -6.53 11.34
N LEU A 116 -7.67 -5.59 10.51
CA LEU A 116 -6.25 -5.34 10.26
C LEU A 116 -5.63 -4.66 11.48
N THR A 117 -4.42 -5.08 11.79
CA THR A 117 -3.51 -4.43 12.72
C THR A 117 -2.52 -3.55 11.96
N SER A 118 -1.89 -2.59 12.64
CA SER A 118 -0.86 -1.73 12.03
C SER A 118 0.26 -2.51 11.32
N ASP A 119 0.77 -3.59 11.91
CA ASP A 119 1.83 -4.43 11.30
C ASP A 119 1.38 -5.14 10.01
N GLU A 120 0.08 -5.27 9.79
CA GLU A 120 -0.47 -5.88 8.58
C GLU A 120 -0.65 -4.89 7.44
N LEU A 121 -0.43 -3.59 7.68
CA LEU A 121 -0.53 -2.58 6.64
C LEU A 121 0.58 -2.76 5.59
N ALA A 122 0.19 -2.57 4.33
CA ALA A 122 1.11 -2.65 3.20
C ALA A 122 2.32 -1.72 3.37
N ILE A 123 2.16 -0.55 4.00
CA ILE A 123 3.25 0.41 4.21
C ILE A 123 4.36 -0.12 5.12
N HIS A 124 4.02 -0.79 6.22
CA HIS A 124 5.01 -1.38 7.13
C HIS A 124 5.73 -2.56 6.47
N ARG A 125 4.99 -3.37 5.73
CA ARG A 125 5.52 -4.52 4.98
C ARG A 125 6.44 -4.07 3.83
N ALA A 126 6.04 -3.03 3.10
CA ALA A 126 6.85 -2.43 2.03
C ALA A 126 8.12 -1.77 2.59
N ALA A 127 8.04 -1.10 3.74
CA ALA A 127 9.22 -0.54 4.41
C ALA A 127 10.22 -1.64 4.78
N ALA A 128 9.76 -2.71 5.43
CA ALA A 128 10.61 -3.85 5.78
C ALA A 128 11.24 -4.50 4.55
N ALA A 129 10.46 -4.71 3.49
CA ALA A 129 10.95 -5.29 2.24
C ALA A 129 11.97 -4.39 1.53
N ALA A 130 11.72 -3.08 1.45
CA ALA A 130 12.64 -2.12 0.84
C ALA A 130 13.99 -2.05 1.56
N LEU A 131 13.98 -2.15 2.90
CA LEU A 131 15.20 -2.19 3.71
C LEU A 131 15.97 -3.51 3.56
N ALA A 132 15.27 -4.63 3.35
CA ALA A 132 15.89 -5.95 3.20
C ALA A 132 16.41 -6.23 1.78
N ALA A 133 15.84 -5.59 0.75
CA ALA A 133 16.19 -5.85 -0.65
C ALA A 133 17.63 -5.41 -0.98
N PRO A 134 18.46 -6.25 -1.63
CA PRO A 134 19.84 -5.90 -1.98
C PRO A 134 19.89 -4.70 -2.93
N PRO A 135 20.72 -3.67 -2.68
CA PRO A 135 20.80 -2.49 -3.55
C PRO A 135 21.21 -2.78 -5.00
N ALA A 136 21.94 -3.88 -5.22
CA ALA A 136 22.34 -4.32 -6.55
C ALA A 136 21.18 -4.94 -7.36
N HIS A 137 20.07 -5.31 -6.71
CA HIS A 137 18.94 -5.93 -7.38
C HIS A 137 18.02 -4.87 -8.03
N PRO A 138 17.56 -5.05 -9.29
CA PRO A 138 16.72 -4.06 -9.97
C PRO A 138 15.42 -3.72 -9.22
N ALA A 139 14.85 -4.70 -8.51
CA ALA A 139 13.63 -4.51 -7.74
C ALA A 139 13.81 -3.72 -6.42
N HIS A 140 15.04 -3.40 -6.02
CA HIS A 140 15.29 -2.56 -4.84
C HIS A 140 14.59 -1.19 -4.98
N LEU A 141 14.77 -0.54 -6.14
CA LEU A 141 14.15 0.76 -6.40
C LEU A 141 12.64 0.68 -6.54
N THR A 142 12.08 -0.43 -7.04
CA THR A 142 10.63 -0.59 -7.17
C THR A 142 9.96 -0.77 -5.80
N LEU A 143 10.61 -1.47 -4.86
CA LEU A 143 10.16 -1.55 -3.47
C LEU A 143 10.21 -0.20 -2.76
N TRP A 144 11.31 0.56 -2.91
CA TRP A 144 11.39 1.93 -2.40
C TRP A 144 10.32 2.84 -3.00
N ARG A 145 10.06 2.72 -4.31
CA ARG A 145 8.99 3.45 -4.98
C ARG A 145 7.62 3.10 -4.40
N LEU A 146 7.34 1.82 -4.14
CA LEU A 146 6.10 1.38 -3.51
C LEU A 146 5.97 1.96 -2.09
N TYR A 147 7.03 1.86 -1.27
CA TYR A 147 7.02 2.42 0.07
C TYR A 147 6.79 3.94 0.05
N MET A 148 7.49 4.67 -0.82
CA MET A 148 7.31 6.12 -0.95
C MET A 148 5.94 6.51 -1.48
N HIS A 149 5.38 5.73 -2.42
CA HIS A 149 4.01 5.92 -2.89
C HIS A 149 3.00 5.85 -1.74
N LEU A 150 3.14 4.84 -0.88
CA LEU A 150 2.29 4.67 0.30
C LEU A 150 2.50 5.78 1.33
N TYR A 151 3.76 6.13 1.60
CA TYR A 151 4.14 7.16 2.58
C TYR A 151 3.64 8.55 2.21
N LEU A 152 3.69 8.89 0.92
CA LEU A 152 3.26 10.19 0.41
C LEU A 152 1.76 10.27 0.13
N GLN A 153 1.02 9.17 0.31
CA GLN A 153 -0.41 9.15 0.05
C GLN A 153 -1.18 9.95 1.10
N GLY A 154 -1.88 10.99 0.65
CA GLY A 154 -2.79 11.79 1.47
C GLY A 154 -4.22 11.24 1.52
N PRO A 155 -5.10 11.84 2.34
CA PRO A 155 -6.53 11.56 2.31
C PRO A 155 -7.09 11.81 0.89
N PRO A 156 -7.94 10.92 0.36
CA PRO A 156 -8.51 11.08 -0.99
C PRO A 156 -9.31 12.39 -1.14
N ASP A 157 -9.92 12.88 -0.04
CA ASP A 157 -10.78 14.07 -0.04
C ASP A 157 -10.06 15.39 0.29
N TYR A 158 -8.71 15.43 0.27
CA TYR A 158 -7.97 16.64 0.67
C TYR A 158 -8.37 17.88 -0.15
N GLN A 159 -8.75 17.71 -1.42
CA GLN A 159 -9.26 18.79 -2.27
C GLN A 159 -10.61 19.32 -1.79
N TYR A 160 -11.52 18.46 -1.33
CA TYR A 160 -12.82 18.86 -0.78
C TYR A 160 -12.69 19.48 0.61
N LEU A 161 -11.80 18.96 1.47
CA LEU A 161 -11.57 19.52 2.81
C LEU A 161 -10.90 20.91 2.75
N LEU A 162 -9.96 21.14 1.81
CA LEU A 162 -9.45 22.48 1.53
C LEU A 162 -10.56 23.42 1.05
N PHE A 163 -11.44 22.98 0.15
CA PHE A 163 -12.57 23.79 -0.32
C PHE A 163 -13.57 24.12 0.80
N ILE A 164 -13.87 23.18 1.70
CA ILE A 164 -14.76 23.38 2.86
C ILE A 164 -14.12 24.27 3.91
N SER A 165 -12.82 24.13 4.16
CA SER A 165 -12.08 25.00 5.08
C SER A 165 -12.03 26.45 4.58
N HIS A 166 -11.82 26.67 3.28
CA HIS A 166 -11.89 28.01 2.66
C HIS A 166 -13.30 28.61 2.67
N THR A 167 -14.35 27.82 2.43
CA THR A 167 -15.74 28.30 2.49
C THR A 167 -16.22 28.53 3.92
N SER A 168 -15.78 27.73 4.89
CA SER A 168 -16.04 27.94 6.32
C SER A 168 -15.28 29.15 6.87
N LEU A 169 -14.03 29.38 6.46
CA LEU A 169 -13.29 30.62 6.74
C LEU A 169 -13.99 31.84 6.11
N ARG A 170 -14.44 31.76 4.86
CA ARG A 170 -15.22 32.83 4.21
C ARG A 170 -16.54 33.11 4.93
N LYS A 171 -17.29 32.09 5.36
CA LYS A 171 -18.52 32.27 6.15
C LYS A 171 -18.23 32.86 7.53
N LYS A 172 -17.15 32.44 8.19
CA LYS A 172 -16.77 32.96 9.51
C LYS A 172 -16.27 34.40 9.44
N ILE A 173 -15.55 34.77 8.39
CA ILE A 173 -15.14 36.15 8.09
C ILE A 173 -16.36 37.02 7.71
N SER A 174 -17.26 36.50 6.87
CA SER A 174 -18.49 37.23 6.49
C SER A 174 -19.43 37.45 7.69
N ASN A 175 -19.58 36.46 8.57
CA ASN A 175 -20.42 36.59 9.78
C ASN A 175 -19.77 37.44 10.88
N HIS A 176 -18.44 37.61 10.88
CA HIS A 176 -17.77 38.53 11.81
C HIS A 176 -17.64 39.97 11.29
N LEU A 177 -17.70 40.18 9.97
CA LEU A 177 -17.61 41.52 9.35
C LEU A 177 -18.97 42.17 9.06
N LEU A 178 -20.09 41.44 9.17
CA LEU A 178 -21.44 41.98 8.91
C LEU A 178 -22.29 42.45 10.11
N PRO A 179 -21.99 42.19 11.40
CA PRO A 179 -22.84 42.69 12.48
C PRO A 179 -22.55 44.16 12.89
N HIS A 180 -21.54 44.83 12.31
CA HIS A 180 -21.18 46.20 12.69
C HIS A 180 -21.57 47.29 11.66
N MET A 181 -22.38 46.98 10.65
CA MET A 181 -22.79 47.99 9.65
C MET A 181 -24.30 48.17 9.47
N ILE A 182 -25.13 47.76 10.44
CA ILE A 182 -26.54 48.15 10.48
C ILE A 182 -26.94 48.48 11.92
N SER A 183 -26.45 49.60 12.43
CA SER A 183 -27.10 50.37 13.49
C SER A 183 -26.43 51.73 13.56
N ASP A 184 -26.87 52.65 12.69
CA ASP A 184 -27.14 54.03 13.08
C ASP A 184 -27.76 54.77 11.89
N ARG A 185 -29.05 55.10 12.07
CA ARG A 185 -29.84 56.20 11.48
C ARG A 185 -30.03 56.27 9.96
#